data_AF-A0A643C656-F1
#
_entry.id   AF-A0A643C656-F1
#
_cell.length_a   1.000
_cell.length_b   1.000
_cell.length_c   1.000
_cell.angle_alpha   90.00
_cell.angle_beta   90.00
_cell.angle_gamma   90.00
#
_symmetry.space_group_name_H-M   'P 1'
#
loop_
_entity.id
_entity.type
_entity.pdbx_description
1 polymer ?
#
loop_
_entity_poly.entity_id
_entity_poly.type
_entity_poly.pdbx_seq_one_letter_code
_entity_poly.pdbx_strand_id
1 'polypeptide(L)'
;MPQLGLGATRGAAGPVMEDYWKSQPKKFCDYYKCWRVDNRPSIELHARGKNHKENVAKRISEIKQKSLDTEAAMLQWRQLP
;
A
#
# COMPACT_ATOMS: atom_id res chain seq x y z
N MET A 1 -57.54 36.50 -11.10
CA MET A 1 -56.21 37.09 -11.32
C MET A 1 -56.26 38.49 -10.72
N PRO A 2 -55.38 38.90 -9.79
CA PRO A 2 -53.94 38.67 -9.82
C PRO A 2 -53.36 37.95 -8.59
N GLN A 3 -52.20 37.36 -8.82
CA GLN A 3 -51.41 36.51 -7.93
C GLN A 3 -50.57 37.36 -6.98
N LEU A 4 -50.51 37.05 -5.68
CA LEU A 4 -49.36 37.38 -4.83
C LEU A 4 -49.30 36.40 -3.64
N GLY A 5 -48.80 35.19 -3.90
CA GLY A 5 -48.36 34.25 -2.88
C GLY A 5 -46.92 34.58 -2.48
N LEU A 6 -46.79 35.10 -1.26
CA LEU A 6 -45.54 35.41 -0.58
C LEU A 6 -44.68 34.15 -0.36
N GLY A 7 -43.37 34.33 -0.53
CA GLY A 7 -42.38 33.62 0.29
C GLY A 7 -41.80 32.34 -0.30
N ALA A 8 -40.99 32.47 -1.35
CA ALA A 8 -39.92 31.50 -1.58
C ALA A 8 -38.98 31.55 -0.37
N THR A 9 -39.16 30.65 0.60
CA THR A 9 -38.14 30.40 1.61
C THR A 9 -36.94 29.84 0.88
N ARG A 10 -35.96 30.71 0.57
CA ARG A 10 -34.61 30.33 0.23
C ARG A 10 -34.08 29.49 1.38
N GLY A 11 -34.31 28.18 1.31
CA GLY A 11 -33.61 27.22 2.15
C GLY A 11 -32.13 27.44 1.90
N ALA A 12 -31.44 27.86 2.94
CA ALA A 12 -30.00 28.04 2.94
C ALA A 12 -29.35 26.74 2.44
N ALA A 13 -28.84 26.76 1.20
CA ALA A 13 -27.76 25.86 0.84
C ALA A 13 -26.57 26.31 1.69
N GLY A 14 -26.35 25.61 2.80
CA GLY A 14 -25.11 25.72 3.57
C GLY A 14 -23.90 25.47 2.67
N PRO A 15 -22.67 25.78 3.14
CA PRO A 15 -21.47 25.61 2.33
C PRO A 15 -21.49 24.21 1.72
N VAL A 16 -21.46 24.16 0.38
CA VAL A 16 -21.21 22.95 -0.38
C VAL A 16 -19.92 22.41 0.21
N MET A 17 -19.96 21.26 0.89
CA MET A 17 -18.75 20.59 1.35
C MET A 17 -17.90 20.39 0.09
N GLU A 18 -16.92 21.27 -0.11
CA GLU A 18 -15.88 21.07 -1.10
C GLU A 18 -15.43 19.61 -1.00
N ASP A 19 -15.45 18.90 -2.12
CA ASP A 19 -14.84 17.58 -2.24
C ASP A 19 -13.38 17.71 -1.83
N TYR A 20 -13.13 17.51 -0.54
CA TYR A 20 -11.81 17.53 0.02
C TYR A 20 -11.10 16.33 -0.58
N TRP A 21 -10.31 16.60 -1.63
CA TRP A 21 -9.46 15.62 -2.28
C TRP A 21 -8.53 15.01 -1.24
N LYS A 22 -8.96 13.90 -0.63
CA LYS A 22 -8.12 13.06 0.20
C LYS A 22 -7.18 12.32 -0.72
N SER A 23 -5.88 12.57 -0.56
CA SER A 23 -4.86 11.72 -1.16
C SER A 23 -5.12 10.28 -0.74
N GLN A 24 -5.30 9.39 -1.73
CA GLN A 24 -5.46 7.96 -1.47
C GLN A 24 -4.21 7.47 -0.73
N PRO A 25 -4.36 6.77 0.42
CA PRO A 25 -3.21 6.21 1.10
C PRO A 25 -2.49 5.25 0.14
N LYS A 26 -1.17 5.40 0.05
CA LYS A 26 -0.32 4.54 -0.78
C LYS A 26 0.52 3.67 0.14
N LYS A 27 0.59 2.37 -0.17
CA LYS A 27 1.47 1.42 0.50
C LYS A 27 2.59 1.04 -0.44
N PHE A 28 3.81 1.04 0.05
CA PHE A 28 4.99 0.61 -0.69
C PHE A 28 5.17 -0.90 -0.55
N CYS A 29 5.60 -1.56 -1.63
CA CYS A 29 5.96 -2.98 -1.61
C CYS A 29 7.48 -3.11 -1.74
N ASP A 30 8.13 -3.63 -0.70
CA ASP A 30 9.60 -3.77 -0.66
C ASP A 30 10.14 -4.78 -1.67
N TYR A 31 9.33 -5.78 -2.04
CA TYR A 31 9.71 -6.81 -3.02
C TYR A 31 9.70 -6.31 -4.47
N TYR A 32 8.82 -5.35 -4.80
CA TYR A 32 8.64 -4.81 -6.15
C TYR A 32 9.14 -3.39 -6.31
N LYS A 33 9.50 -2.77 -5.19
CA LYS A 33 9.82 -1.36 -5.08
C LYS A 33 8.80 -0.45 -5.76
N CYS A 34 7.50 -0.72 -5.55
CA CYS A 34 6.43 0.06 -6.17
C CYS A 34 5.41 0.56 -5.15
N TRP A 35 4.79 1.69 -5.48
CA TRP A 35 3.70 2.29 -4.72
C TRP A 35 2.36 1.74 -5.22
N ARG A 36 1.58 1.15 -4.32
CA ARG A 36 0.25 0.61 -4.59
C ARG A 36 -0.80 1.41 -3.82
N VAL A 37 -1.98 1.56 -4.41
CA VAL A 37 -3.15 2.14 -3.73
C VAL A 37 -3.60 1.23 -2.58
N ASP A 38 -3.90 1.82 -1.43
CA ASP A 38 -4.32 1.11 -0.22
C ASP A 38 -5.81 0.75 -0.25
N ASN A 39 -6.21 -0.06 -1.24
CA ASN A 39 -7.54 -0.65 -1.28
C ASN A 39 -7.45 -2.19 -1.29
N ARG A 40 -8.37 -2.87 -0.58
CA ARG A 40 -8.34 -4.33 -0.39
C ARG A 40 -8.21 -5.12 -1.71
N PRO A 41 -8.95 -4.80 -2.79
CA PRO A 41 -8.82 -5.52 -4.06
C PRO A 41 -7.45 -5.34 -4.73
N SER A 42 -6.90 -4.12 -4.74
CA SER A 42 -5.56 -3.86 -5.29
C SER A 42 -4.49 -4.61 -4.50
N ILE A 43 -4.66 -4.70 -3.16
CA ILE A 43 -3.74 -5.40 -2.29
C ILE A 43 -3.67 -6.89 -2.63
N GLU A 44 -4.83 -7.54 -2.72
CA GLU A 44 -4.95 -8.96 -3.01
C GLU A 44 -4.45 -9.29 -4.42
N LEU A 45 -4.82 -8.49 -5.43
CA LEU A 45 -4.36 -8.68 -6.80
C LEU A 45 -2.84 -8.53 -6.94
N HIS A 46 -2.23 -7.57 -6.25
CA HIS A 46 -0.79 -7.39 -6.26
C HIS A 46 -0.04 -8.52 -5.54
N ALA A 47 -0.53 -8.97 -4.37
CA ALA A 47 0.08 -10.08 -3.64
C ALA A 47 -0.04 -11.42 -4.39
N ARG A 48 -1.13 -11.59 -5.17
CA ARG A 48 -1.35 -12.77 -6.00
C ARG A 48 -0.60 -12.74 -7.33
N GLY A 49 -0.03 -11.61 -7.72
CA GLY A 49 0.74 -11.46 -8.97
C GLY A 49 1.85 -12.50 -9.09
N LYS A 50 2.00 -13.12 -10.27
CA LYS A 50 2.96 -14.21 -10.52
C LYS A 50 4.39 -13.80 -10.17
N ASN A 51 4.79 -12.62 -10.64
CA ASN A 51 6.07 -12.04 -10.28
C ASN A 51 6.20 -12.00 -8.75
N HIS A 52 5.20 -11.48 -8.02
CA HIS A 52 5.30 -11.28 -6.57
C HIS A 52 5.72 -12.51 -5.80
N LYS A 53 5.09 -13.63 -6.13
CA LYS A 53 5.41 -14.92 -5.54
C LYS A 53 6.82 -15.40 -5.89
N GLU A 54 7.27 -15.19 -7.13
CA GLU A 54 8.59 -15.60 -7.58
C GLU A 54 9.72 -14.79 -6.91
N ASN A 55 9.58 -13.47 -6.79
CA ASN A 55 10.60 -12.65 -6.11
C ASN A 55 10.63 -12.91 -4.61
N VAL A 56 9.48 -13.18 -3.98
CA VAL A 56 9.43 -13.59 -2.56
C VAL A 56 10.13 -14.94 -2.38
N ALA A 57 9.86 -15.92 -3.25
CA ALA A 57 10.51 -17.23 -3.18
C ALA A 57 12.03 -17.14 -3.36
N LYS A 58 12.51 -16.37 -4.36
CA LYS A 58 13.94 -16.10 -4.56
C LYS A 58 14.57 -15.46 -3.34
N ARG A 59 13.92 -14.44 -2.77
CA ARG A 59 14.42 -13.73 -1.58
C ARG A 59 14.51 -14.64 -0.36
N ILE A 60 13.53 -15.54 -0.16
CA ILE A 60 13.59 -16.53 0.92
C ILE A 60 14.77 -17.47 0.74
N SER A 61 15.02 -17.96 -0.48
CA SER A 61 16.18 -18.82 -0.77
C SER A 61 17.51 -18.09 -0.54
N GLU A 62 17.64 -16.83 -0.96
CA GLU A 62 18.82 -16.00 -0.69
C GLU A 62 19.07 -15.80 0.81
N ILE A 63 18.03 -15.53 1.59
CA ILE A 63 18.16 -15.32 3.04
C ILE A 63 18.62 -16.61 3.73
N LYS A 64 18.10 -17.76 3.31
CA LYS A 64 18.52 -19.06 3.85
C LYS A 64 20.00 -19.33 3.59
N GLN A 65 20.46 -19.12 2.35
CA GLN A 65 21.88 -19.30 2.01
C GLN A 65 22.77 -18.34 2.80
N LYS A 66 22.41 -17.05 2.85
CA LYS A 66 23.15 -16.06 3.67
C LYS A 66 23.22 -16.44 5.14
N SER A 67 22.18 -17.06 5.69
CA SER A 67 22.18 -17.49 7.10
C SER A 67 23.19 -18.61 7.31
N LEU A 68 23.22 -19.61 6.43
CA LEU A 68 24.21 -20.70 6.45
C LEU A 68 25.63 -20.18 6.21
N ASP A 69 25.82 -19.28 5.26
CA ASP A 69 27.12 -18.65 4.98
C ASP A 69 27.60 -17.84 6.18
N THR A 70 26.69 -17.14 6.87
CA THR A 70 27.03 -16.38 8.08
C THR A 70 27.42 -17.33 9.21
N GLU A 71 26.72 -18.44 9.40
CA GLU A 71 27.07 -19.48 10.38
C GLU A 71 28.44 -20.11 10.08
N ALA A 72 28.69 -20.46 8.82
CA ALA A 72 29.97 -20.99 8.36
C ALA A 72 31.10 -19.97 8.56
N ALA A 73 30.87 -18.70 8.20
CA ALA A 73 31.83 -17.62 8.43
C ALA A 73 32.09 -17.40 9.92
N MET A 74 31.07 -17.45 10.78
CA MET A 74 31.24 -17.32 12.23
C MET A 74 32.05 -18.48 12.82
N LEU A 75 31.82 -19.71 12.36
CA LEU A 75 32.61 -20.88 12.78
C LEU A 75 34.07 -20.77 12.33
N GLN A 76 34.30 -20.31 11.09
CA GLN A 76 35.64 -20.06 10.58
C GLN A 76 36.37 -18.99 11.40
N TRP A 77 35.69 -17.87 11.70
CA TRP A 77 36.25 -16.81 12.54
C TRP A 77 36.58 -17.28 13.96
N ARG A 78 35.76 -18.16 14.53
CA ARG A 78 35.99 -18.74 15.88
C ARG A 78 37.22 -19.64 15.95
N GLN A 79 37.67 -20.19 14.82
CA GLN A 79 38.80 -21.13 14.74
C GLN A 79 40.10 -20.48 14.24
N LEU A 80 40.11 -19.16 14.02
CA LEU A 80 41.35 -18.42 13.75
C LEU A 80 42.22 -18.39 15.03
N PRO A 81 43.54 -18.65 14.91
CA PRO A 81 44.46 -18.70 16.04
C PRO A 81 44.67 -17.35 16.72
#